data_AF-A0A951FZY7-F1
#
_entry.id   AF-A0A951FZY7-F1
#
_cell.length_a   1.000
_cell.length_b   1.000
_cell.length_c   1.000
_cell.angle_alpha   90.00
_cell.angle_beta   90.00
_cell.angle_gamma   90.00
#
_symmetry.space_group_name_H-M   'P 1'
#
loop_
_entity.id
_entity.type
_entity.pdbx_description
1 polymer ?
#
loop_
_entity_poly.entity_id
_entity_poly.type
_entity_poly.pdbx_seq_one_letter_code
_entity_poly.pdbx_strand_id
1 'polypeptide(L)'
;MRTTWIAALALLVAGCGTAAHQTRSAHTGTGAVITPSGQRLSRLSTAGTPRGEQTVKIEVVATSSRPNRQTLALVPVFIDDRGPLPFALDTGASRSLISASLAAQLHLPARGSAGMLQGVTGTASAENYAVASWRAGSVALPPALIAAIGSPTAGAGARLRGPVGLLGSDVLSRYGKIAIDYDKGLLVLDPPVK
;
A
#
# COMPACT_ATOMS: atom_id res chain seq x y z
N MET A 1 15.99 -3.07 36.95
CA MET A 1 14.53 -2.88 36.75
C MET A 1 14.29 -1.61 35.97
N ARG A 2 14.02 -1.67 34.66
CA ARG A 2 13.43 -0.58 33.87
C ARG A 2 12.65 -1.21 32.71
N THR A 3 11.36 -0.91 32.69
CA THR A 3 10.31 -1.48 31.86
C THR A 3 10.34 -0.92 30.44
N THR A 4 10.33 -1.81 29.45
CA THR A 4 10.20 -1.50 28.02
C THR A 4 8.73 -1.32 27.67
N TRP A 5 8.36 -0.15 27.14
CA TRP A 5 7.07 0.07 26.49
C TRP A 5 7.21 -0.23 25.00
N ILE A 6 6.56 -1.29 24.53
CA ILE A 6 6.42 -1.63 23.12
C ILE A 6 5.17 -0.89 22.62
N ALA A 7 5.34 0.11 21.75
CA ALA A 7 4.22 0.69 21.01
C ALA A 7 3.80 -0.31 19.92
N ALA A 8 2.74 -1.07 20.19
CA ALA A 8 2.13 -1.98 19.23
C ALA A 8 1.27 -1.18 18.24
N LEU A 9 1.54 -1.35 16.95
CA LEU A 9 0.58 -0.96 15.91
C LEU A 9 -0.52 -2.04 15.85
N ALA A 10 -1.56 -1.86 16.66
CA ALA A 10 -2.71 -2.75 16.69
C ALA A 10 -3.86 -2.15 15.86
N LEU A 11 -4.21 -2.79 14.74
CA LEU A 11 -5.59 -2.72 14.24
C LEU A 11 -6.43 -3.69 15.08
N LEU A 12 -7.38 -3.15 15.85
CA LEU A 12 -8.35 -3.94 16.60
C LEU A 12 -9.61 -4.13 15.76
N VAL A 13 -9.98 -5.39 15.54
CA VAL A 13 -11.30 -5.80 15.05
C VAL A 13 -12.14 -6.17 16.28
N ALA A 14 -13.34 -5.58 16.37
CA ALA A 14 -14.33 -5.96 17.37
C ALA A 14 -14.95 -7.33 17.03
N GLY A 15 -14.94 -8.25 17.99
CA GLY A 15 -15.65 -9.52 17.91
C GLY A 15 -16.32 -9.85 19.23
N CYS A 16 -17.61 -10.19 19.18
CA CYS A 16 -18.33 -10.92 20.20
C CYS A 16 -19.52 -11.66 19.54
N GLY A 17 -19.63 -12.98 19.73
CA GLY A 17 -20.84 -13.73 19.36
C GLY A 17 -20.63 -15.21 19.05
N THR A 18 -20.69 -16.01 20.11
CA THR A 18 -20.87 -17.48 20.29
C THR A 18 -21.15 -18.40 19.09
N ALA A 19 -20.50 -19.56 19.12
CA ALA A 19 -20.65 -20.69 18.22
C ALA A 19 -22.04 -21.34 18.25
N ALA A 20 -22.57 -21.63 17.06
CA ALA A 20 -23.58 -22.65 16.85
C ALA A 20 -23.16 -23.50 15.64
N HIS A 21 -23.18 -24.81 15.83
CA HIS A 21 -22.89 -25.83 14.83
C HIS A 21 -23.99 -25.79 13.75
N GLN A 22 -23.65 -25.40 12.52
CA GLN A 22 -24.58 -25.52 11.40
C GLN A 22 -23.89 -26.10 10.17
N THR A 23 -24.56 -27.10 9.62
CA THR A 23 -24.23 -27.94 8.49
C THR A 23 -23.86 -27.13 7.24
N ARG A 24 -22.96 -27.70 6.41
CA ARG A 24 -22.61 -27.21 5.07
C ARG A 24 -23.87 -26.84 4.30
N SER A 25 -24.07 -25.54 4.10
CA SER A 25 -24.86 -25.00 3.00
C SER A 25 -23.93 -24.11 2.20
N ALA A 26 -23.75 -24.42 0.92
CA ALA A 26 -23.03 -23.56 0.00
C ALA A 26 -23.73 -22.20 -0.02
N HIS A 27 -23.17 -21.22 0.70
CA HIS A 27 -23.60 -19.84 0.60
C HIS A 27 -23.21 -19.34 -0.79
N THR A 28 -24.12 -19.48 -1.76
CA THR A 28 -24.22 -18.54 -2.89
C THR A 28 -24.54 -17.17 -2.29
N GLY A 29 -23.50 -16.49 -1.83
CA GLY A 29 -23.58 -15.10 -1.40
C GLY A 29 -23.84 -14.23 -2.63
N THR A 30 -25.12 -13.99 -2.92
CA THR A 30 -25.58 -12.95 -3.84
C THR A 30 -25.53 -11.55 -3.19
N GLY A 31 -24.65 -11.37 -2.19
CA GLY A 31 -24.39 -10.10 -1.56
C GLY A 31 -23.67 -9.22 -2.57
N ALA A 32 -24.39 -8.23 -3.09
CA ALA A 32 -23.78 -7.30 -4.01
C ALA A 32 -22.87 -6.35 -3.24
N VAL A 33 -21.66 -6.15 -3.74
CA VAL A 33 -20.76 -5.18 -3.13
C VAL A 33 -21.34 -3.79 -3.39
N ILE A 34 -21.71 -3.09 -2.32
CA ILE A 34 -22.23 -1.73 -2.37
C ILE A 34 -21.04 -0.79 -2.20
N THR A 35 -20.82 0.11 -3.16
CA THR A 35 -19.79 1.16 -3.03
C THR A 35 -20.16 2.12 -1.91
N PRO A 36 -19.22 2.92 -1.36
CA PRO A 36 -19.54 4.00 -0.43
C PRO A 36 -20.58 5.00 -0.96
N SER A 37 -20.78 5.07 -2.28
CA SER A 37 -21.82 5.86 -2.96
C SER A 37 -23.14 5.12 -3.18
N GLY A 38 -23.32 3.92 -2.61
CA GLY A 38 -24.56 3.13 -2.75
C GLY A 38 -24.70 2.38 -4.07
N GLN A 39 -23.68 2.41 -4.95
CA GLN A 39 -23.74 1.72 -6.23
C GLN A 39 -23.43 0.23 -6.07
N ARG A 40 -24.20 -0.59 -6.75
CA ARG A 40 -24.01 -2.04 -6.81
C ARG A 40 -22.88 -2.36 -7.78
N LEU A 41 -21.73 -2.83 -7.30
CA LEU A 41 -20.72 -3.41 -8.18
C LEU A 41 -21.31 -4.67 -8.79
N SER A 42 -21.52 -4.64 -10.11
CA SER A 42 -21.80 -5.83 -10.91
C SER A 42 -20.65 -6.83 -10.70
N ARG A 43 -20.97 -8.14 -10.75
CA ARG A 43 -19.97 -9.21 -10.62
C ARG A 43 -18.76 -8.87 -11.48
N LEU A 44 -17.58 -8.85 -10.88
CA LEU A 44 -16.29 -8.81 -11.57
C LEU A 44 -16.24 -10.01 -12.51
N SER A 45 -16.64 -9.80 -13.76
CA SER A 45 -16.48 -10.76 -14.83
C SER A 45 -15.03 -10.66 -15.29
N THR A 46 -14.22 -11.70 -15.06
CA THR A 46 -12.92 -11.82 -15.72
C THR A 46 -13.13 -12.43 -17.11
N ALA A 47 -13.77 -11.68 -18.00
CA ALA A 47 -13.78 -11.94 -19.43
C ALA A 47 -13.28 -10.67 -20.14
N GLY A 48 -12.15 -10.79 -20.84
CA GLY A 48 -11.50 -9.67 -21.52
C GLY A 48 -10.47 -8.94 -20.66
N THR A 49 -9.32 -9.58 -20.39
CA THR A 49 -8.09 -8.84 -20.07
C THR A 49 -7.84 -7.84 -21.21
N PRO A 50 -7.73 -6.53 -20.93
CA PRO A 50 -7.35 -5.55 -21.95
C PRO A 50 -5.99 -5.94 -22.54
N ARG A 51 -5.83 -5.81 -23.86
CA ARG A 51 -4.48 -5.90 -24.47
C ARG A 51 -3.62 -4.77 -23.89
N GLY A 52 -2.44 -5.09 -23.38
CA GLY A 52 -1.50 -4.11 -22.83
C GLY A 52 -1.38 -4.09 -21.30
N GLU A 53 -1.91 -5.08 -20.59
CA GLU A 53 -1.59 -5.29 -19.17
C GLU A 53 -0.06 -5.37 -18.96
N GLN A 54 0.42 -4.69 -17.93
CA GLN A 54 1.81 -4.72 -17.48
C GLN A 54 1.90 -5.47 -16.16
N THR A 55 3.04 -6.13 -15.93
CA THR A 55 3.28 -6.87 -14.69
C THR A 55 4.52 -6.37 -13.99
N VAL A 56 4.45 -6.33 -12.66
CA VAL A 56 5.55 -6.00 -11.77
C VAL A 56 5.75 -7.16 -10.80
N LYS A 57 6.96 -7.70 -10.72
CA LYS A 57 7.30 -8.68 -9.68
C LYS A 57 7.32 -7.96 -8.32
N ILE A 58 6.58 -8.50 -7.36
CA ILE A 58 6.50 -7.99 -5.99
C ILE A 58 7.05 -9.04 -5.02
N GLU A 59 7.57 -8.57 -3.88
CA GLU A 59 7.95 -9.45 -2.78
C GLU A 59 6.80 -9.51 -1.77
N VAL A 60 6.34 -10.72 -1.43
CA VAL A 60 5.30 -10.91 -0.41
C VAL A 60 5.97 -11.33 0.90
N VAL A 61 6.00 -10.41 1.86
CA VAL A 61 6.59 -10.64 3.18
C VAL A 61 5.49 -10.88 4.20
N ALA A 62 5.60 -11.94 4.99
CA ALA A 62 4.64 -12.22 6.07
C ALA A 62 5.35 -12.35 7.43
N THR A 63 4.78 -11.76 8.48
CA THR A 63 5.26 -11.99 9.84
C THR A 63 4.90 -13.40 10.28
N SER A 64 5.84 -14.09 10.93
CA SER A 64 5.66 -15.50 11.32
C SER A 64 4.85 -15.68 12.62
N SER A 65 4.64 -14.61 13.39
CA SER A 65 4.06 -14.67 14.73
C SER A 65 2.53 -14.64 14.70
N ARG A 66 1.89 -15.76 15.07
CA ARG A 66 0.44 -15.78 15.39
C ARG A 66 0.20 -15.25 16.81
N PRO A 67 -0.95 -14.59 17.09
CA PRO A 67 -2.12 -14.39 16.22
C PRO A 67 -1.99 -13.27 15.18
N ASN A 68 -1.00 -12.39 15.29
CA ASN A 68 -0.89 -11.16 14.49
C ASN A 68 -0.05 -11.34 13.22
N ARG A 69 -0.38 -12.34 12.40
CA ARG A 69 0.24 -12.50 11.07
C ARG A 69 -0.17 -11.32 10.19
N GLN A 70 0.82 -10.55 9.76
CA GLN A 70 0.67 -9.45 8.81
C GLN A 70 1.37 -9.82 7.51
N THR A 71 0.75 -9.53 6.38
CA THR A 71 1.32 -9.74 5.05
C THR A 71 1.47 -8.38 4.37
N LEU A 72 2.64 -8.12 3.80
CA LEU A 72 2.95 -6.94 3.00
C LEU A 72 3.34 -7.37 1.60
N ALA A 73 2.76 -6.71 0.60
CA ALA A 73 3.24 -6.75 -0.78
C ALA A 73 4.20 -5.57 -0.99
N LEU A 74 5.45 -5.86 -1.32
CA LEU A 74 6.49 -4.86 -1.57
C LEU A 74 6.72 -4.73 -3.07
N VAL A 75 6.47 -3.53 -3.58
CA VAL A 75 6.72 -3.14 -4.97
C VAL A 75 8.13 -2.57 -5.08
N PRO A 76 8.99 -3.07 -5.99
CA PRO A 76 10.30 -2.49 -6.25
C PRO A 76 10.14 -1.18 -7.02
N VAL A 77 10.26 -0.04 -6.34
CA VAL A 77 10.16 1.28 -6.94
C VAL A 77 11.55 1.86 -7.20
N PHE A 78 11.70 2.57 -8.31
CA PHE A 78 12.90 3.33 -8.63
C PHE A 78 12.50 4.79 -8.80
N ILE A 79 13.22 5.70 -8.15
CA ILE A 79 13.00 7.15 -8.24
C ILE A 79 14.30 7.75 -8.77
N ASP A 80 14.23 8.49 -9.88
CA ASP A 80 15.40 9.02 -10.59
C ASP A 80 16.49 7.95 -10.77
N ASP A 81 16.07 6.77 -11.24
CA ASP A 81 16.86 5.55 -11.43
C ASP A 81 17.52 4.95 -10.18
N ARG A 82 17.26 5.48 -8.99
CA ARG A 82 17.72 4.92 -7.72
C ARG A 82 16.73 3.92 -7.14
N GLY A 83 17.20 2.70 -6.90
CA GLY A 83 16.40 1.61 -6.35
C GLY A 83 17.06 0.24 -6.54
N PRO A 84 16.33 -0.87 -6.31
CA PRO A 84 14.92 -0.91 -5.93
C PRO A 84 14.70 -0.43 -4.47
N LEU A 85 13.75 0.48 -4.30
CA LEU A 85 13.24 0.95 -3.03
C LEU A 85 11.97 0.14 -2.72
N PRO A 86 11.90 -0.59 -1.59
CA PRO A 86 10.71 -1.38 -1.26
C PRO A 86 9.57 -0.47 -0.83
N PHE A 87 8.53 -0.38 -1.67
CA PHE A 87 7.30 0.34 -1.35
C PHE A 87 6.22 -0.64 -0.94
N ALA A 88 5.57 -0.42 0.20
CA ALA A 88 4.36 -1.17 0.54
C ALA A 88 3.23 -0.78 -0.45
N LEU A 89 2.61 -1.77 -1.07
CA LEU A 89 1.40 -1.57 -1.85
C LEU A 89 0.21 -1.35 -0.92
N ASP A 90 -0.41 -0.17 -0.96
CA ASP A 90 -1.52 0.17 -0.05
C ASP A 90 -2.68 0.83 -0.81
N THR A 91 -3.66 0.01 -1.18
CA THR A 91 -4.91 0.48 -1.80
C THR A 91 -5.81 1.27 -0.84
N GLY A 92 -5.55 1.21 0.47
CA GLY A 92 -6.28 1.98 1.50
C GLY A 92 -5.72 3.38 1.71
N ALA A 93 -4.52 3.68 1.21
CA ALA A 93 -3.95 5.01 1.26
C ALA A 93 -4.42 5.86 0.08
N SER A 94 -4.84 7.09 0.34
CA SER A 94 -5.17 8.07 -0.70
C SER A 94 -3.93 8.67 -1.37
N ARG A 95 -2.77 8.59 -0.72
CA ARG A 95 -1.51 9.21 -1.17
C ARG A 95 -0.34 8.24 -1.04
N SER A 96 0.59 8.32 -1.99
CA SER A 96 1.89 7.67 -1.91
C SER A 96 2.80 8.44 -0.96
N LEU A 97 3.61 7.72 -0.17
CA LEU A 97 4.44 8.28 0.89
C LEU A 97 5.87 7.79 0.83
N ILE A 98 6.79 8.63 1.29
CA ILE A 98 8.18 8.28 1.60
C ILE A 98 8.57 8.80 2.98
N SER A 99 9.70 8.34 3.51
CA SER A 99 10.32 8.99 4.66
C SER A 99 11.00 10.30 4.27
N ALA A 100 11.00 11.28 5.17
CA ALA A 100 11.74 12.53 4.99
C ALA A 100 13.26 12.28 4.79
N SER A 101 13.81 11.26 5.44
CA SER A 101 15.21 10.86 5.24
C SER A 101 15.46 10.33 3.83
N LEU A 102 14.53 9.55 3.26
CA LEU A 102 14.63 9.12 1.86
C LEU A 102 14.51 10.31 0.90
N ALA A 103 13.59 11.24 1.14
CA ALA A 103 13.48 12.46 0.32
C ALA A 103 14.79 13.27 0.32
N ALA A 104 15.44 13.40 1.48
CA ALA A 104 16.73 14.05 1.62
C ALA A 104 17.86 13.30 0.91
N GLN A 105 17.97 11.97 1.10
CA GLN A 105 18.93 11.13 0.38
C GLN A 105 18.74 11.19 -1.14
N LEU A 106 17.46 11.24 -1.54
CA LEU A 106 16.83 11.67 -2.79
C LEU A 106 17.44 12.90 -3.46
N HIS A 107 17.75 13.91 -2.65
CA HIS A 107 17.80 15.30 -3.08
C HIS A 107 16.54 15.72 -3.85
N LEU A 108 15.37 15.21 -3.43
CA LEU A 108 14.12 15.51 -4.12
C LEU A 108 13.76 17.00 -3.93
N PRO A 109 13.25 17.69 -4.97
CA PRO A 109 12.86 19.08 -4.83
C PRO A 109 11.62 19.23 -3.94
N ALA A 110 11.76 19.93 -2.82
CA ALA A 110 10.63 20.28 -1.96
C ALA A 110 9.63 21.20 -2.69
N ARG A 111 8.34 21.00 -2.38
CA ARG A 111 7.20 21.74 -2.95
C ARG A 111 6.24 22.26 -1.86
N GLY A 112 6.76 22.39 -0.63
CA GLY A 112 6.04 22.97 0.50
C GLY A 112 5.13 21.97 1.21
N SER A 113 4.39 22.47 2.19
CA SER A 113 3.59 21.65 3.10
C SER A 113 2.56 20.76 2.39
N ALA A 114 2.47 19.51 2.83
CA ALA A 114 1.41 18.58 2.48
C ALA A 114 0.29 18.56 3.53
N GLY A 115 0.40 19.40 4.57
CA GLY A 115 -0.51 19.45 5.70
C GLY A 115 -0.36 18.26 6.65
N MET A 116 -1.41 18.03 7.43
CA MET A 116 -1.51 16.89 8.35
C MET A 116 -2.11 15.71 7.59
N LEU A 117 -1.37 14.61 7.48
CA LEU A 117 -1.89 13.34 7.00
C LEU A 117 -2.51 12.57 8.14
N GLN A 118 -3.65 11.92 7.88
CA GLN A 118 -4.35 11.08 8.84
C GLN A 118 -4.33 9.64 8.35
N GLY A 119 -3.76 8.75 9.16
CA GLY A 119 -3.79 7.31 8.97
C GLY A 119 -4.53 6.62 10.11
N VAL A 120 -4.67 5.30 9.99
CA VAL A 120 -5.27 4.47 11.04
C VAL A 120 -4.51 4.58 12.37
N THR A 121 -3.23 4.92 12.30
CA THR A 121 -2.29 4.92 13.42
C THR A 121 -2.15 6.29 14.08
N GLY A 122 -2.87 7.30 13.59
CA GLY A 122 -2.76 8.69 14.04
C GLY A 122 -2.45 9.66 12.90
N THR A 123 -1.93 10.83 13.25
CA THR A 123 -1.66 11.91 12.32
C THR A 123 -0.17 12.24 12.25
N ALA A 124 0.28 12.72 11.09
CA ALA A 124 1.65 13.16 10.87
C ALA A 124 1.70 14.38 9.96
N SER A 125 2.53 15.37 10.31
CA SER A 125 2.84 16.47 9.40
C SER A 125 3.68 15.92 8.23
N ALA A 126 3.37 16.40 7.02
CA ALA A 126 4.04 15.99 5.81
C ALA A 126 4.46 17.19 4.95
N GLU A 127 5.43 16.96 4.08
CA GLU A 127 5.87 17.90 3.06
C GLU A 127 5.82 17.24 1.68
N ASN A 128 5.45 18.00 0.65
CA ASN A 128 5.41 17.53 -0.73
C ASN A 128 6.79 17.61 -1.38
N TYR A 129 7.15 16.57 -2.12
CA TYR A 129 8.36 16.50 -2.93
C TYR A 129 7.98 16.15 -4.36
N ALA A 130 8.61 16.82 -5.32
CA ALA A 130 8.41 16.52 -6.74
C ALA A 130 9.19 15.26 -7.14
N VAL A 131 8.50 14.31 -7.78
CA VAL A 131 9.11 13.13 -8.40
C VAL A 131 8.80 13.19 -9.89
N ALA A 132 9.83 13.49 -10.68
CA ALA A 132 9.71 13.65 -12.13
C ALA A 132 9.78 12.31 -12.86
N SER A 133 10.68 11.42 -12.44
CA SER A 133 10.86 10.10 -13.03
C SER A 133 10.84 9.03 -11.97
N TRP A 134 9.93 8.07 -12.12
CA TRP A 134 9.86 6.90 -11.28
C TRP A 134 9.14 5.74 -11.96
N ARG A 135 9.46 4.53 -11.52
CA ARG A 135 8.91 3.30 -12.08
C ARG A 135 8.72 2.24 -11.00
N ALA A 136 7.70 1.40 -11.16
CA ALA A 136 7.50 0.16 -10.43
C ALA A 136 8.01 -1.01 -11.29
N GLY A 137 9.12 -1.63 -10.91
CA GLY A 137 9.82 -2.56 -11.80
C GLY A 137 10.14 -1.87 -13.13
N SER A 138 9.65 -2.40 -14.25
CA SER A 138 9.79 -1.80 -15.58
C SER A 138 8.63 -0.87 -15.97
N VAL A 139 7.60 -0.71 -15.13
CA VAL A 139 6.41 0.10 -15.42
C VAL A 139 6.64 1.55 -15.01
N ALA A 140 6.66 2.46 -15.98
CA ALA A 140 6.72 3.89 -15.72
C ALA A 140 5.48 4.36 -14.96
N LEU A 141 5.69 5.13 -13.89
CA LEU A 141 4.62 5.74 -13.11
C LEU A 141 4.45 7.21 -13.54
N PRO A 142 3.23 7.77 -13.49
CA PRO A 142 3.02 9.19 -13.79
C PRO A 142 3.80 10.09 -12.83
N PRO A 143 4.41 11.20 -13.29
CA PRO A 143 5.05 12.18 -12.40
C PRO A 143 4.10 12.62 -11.29
N ALA A 144 4.61 12.82 -10.08
CA ALA A 144 3.77 13.04 -8.90
C ALA A 144 4.39 13.98 -7.86
N LEU A 145 3.53 14.51 -6.99
CA LEU A 145 3.92 15.09 -5.71
C LEU A 145 3.78 14.03 -4.63
N ILE A 146 4.90 13.48 -4.19
CA ILE A 146 4.92 12.48 -3.11
C ILE A 146 5.00 13.19 -1.76
N ALA A 147 4.21 12.74 -0.79
CA ALA A 147 4.33 13.28 0.56
C ALA A 147 5.43 12.55 1.33
N ALA A 148 6.27 13.30 2.02
CA ALA A 148 7.26 12.76 2.93
C ALA A 148 6.82 13.03 4.38
N ILE A 149 6.82 11.98 5.19
CA ILE A 149 6.57 12.09 6.64
C ILE A 149 7.88 11.91 7.40
N GLY A 150 8.04 12.69 8.47
CA GLY A 150 9.06 12.43 9.48
C GLY A 150 8.79 11.08 10.14
N SER A 151 9.83 10.30 10.41
CA SER A 151 9.67 9.03 11.12
C SER A 151 9.01 9.29 12.49
N PRO A 152 7.88 8.63 12.83
CA PRO A 152 7.44 8.56 14.21
C PRO A 152 8.45 7.68 14.94
N THR A 153 9.45 8.29 15.57
CA THR A 153 10.43 7.64 16.47
C THR A 153 10.95 6.28 15.97
N ALA A 154 11.86 6.30 14.99
CA ALA A 154 12.80 5.21 14.83
C ALA A 154 13.72 5.15 16.06
N GLY A 155 13.44 4.25 16.99
CA GLY A 155 14.44 3.80 17.94
C GLY A 155 15.66 3.30 17.16
N ALA A 156 16.79 3.96 17.34
CA ALA A 156 18.08 3.58 16.77
C ALA A 156 18.38 2.11 17.13
N GLY A 157 18.48 1.23 16.12
CA GLY A 157 18.99 -0.14 16.32
C GLY A 157 18.46 -1.21 15.38
N ALA A 158 17.31 -1.04 14.73
CA ALA A 158 16.80 -2.05 13.81
C ALA A 158 17.25 -1.76 12.37
N ARG A 159 18.16 -2.59 11.82
CA ARG A 159 18.46 -2.61 10.38
C ARG A 159 17.13 -2.76 9.61
N LEU A 160 16.78 -1.77 8.79
CA LEU A 160 15.50 -1.68 8.10
C LEU A 160 15.27 -2.91 7.20
N ARG A 161 14.46 -3.86 7.68
CA ARG A 161 13.79 -4.89 6.88
C ARG A 161 12.31 -4.53 6.71
N GLY A 162 12.04 -3.27 6.40
CA GLY A 162 10.69 -2.73 6.26
C GLY A 162 10.59 -1.82 5.04
N PRO A 163 9.37 -1.52 4.56
CA PRO A 163 9.16 -0.63 3.43
C PRO A 163 9.74 0.76 3.72
N VAL A 164 10.40 1.35 2.72
CA VAL A 164 10.94 2.72 2.79
C VAL A 164 9.99 3.77 2.22
N GLY A 165 8.91 3.29 1.60
CA GLY A 165 7.81 4.08 1.08
C GLY A 165 6.52 3.28 0.99
N LEU A 166 5.46 3.94 0.55
CA LEU A 166 4.12 3.40 0.38
C LEU A 166 3.59 3.88 -0.97
N LEU A 167 3.05 2.96 -1.76
CA LEU A 167 2.44 3.23 -3.07
C LEU A 167 0.93 3.21 -2.91
N GLY A 168 0.31 4.39 -3.01
CA GLY A 168 -1.09 4.64 -2.70
C GLY A 168 -1.99 4.82 -3.93
N SER A 169 -3.26 5.11 -3.67
CA SER A 169 -4.30 5.24 -4.69
C SER A 169 -4.14 6.45 -5.62
N ASP A 170 -3.38 7.47 -5.23
CA ASP A 170 -3.00 8.57 -6.12
C ASP A 170 -2.29 8.10 -7.40
N VAL A 171 -1.54 6.99 -7.30
CA VAL A 171 -0.92 6.29 -8.43
C VAL A 171 -1.77 5.12 -8.89
N LEU A 172 -2.20 4.24 -7.97
CA LEU A 172 -2.84 2.97 -8.34
C LEU A 172 -4.16 3.16 -9.09
N SER A 173 -4.94 4.18 -8.74
CA SER A 173 -6.22 4.48 -9.41
C SER A 173 -6.07 4.99 -10.85
N ARG A 174 -4.84 5.30 -11.29
CA ARG A 174 -4.55 5.68 -12.68
C ARG A 174 -4.59 4.50 -13.63
N TYR A 175 -4.67 3.27 -13.12
CA TYR A 175 -4.80 2.08 -13.94
C TYR A 175 -6.26 1.61 -13.87
N GLY A 176 -6.85 1.27 -15.02
CA GLY A 176 -8.28 0.92 -15.09
C GLY A 176 -8.66 -0.26 -14.17
N LYS A 177 -7.71 -1.16 -13.96
CA LYS A 177 -7.76 -2.26 -12.99
C LYS A 177 -6.35 -2.50 -12.47
N ILE A 178 -6.27 -2.88 -11.21
CA ILE A 178 -5.08 -3.52 -10.65
C ILE A 178 -5.46 -4.89 -10.09
N ALA A 179 -4.54 -5.84 -10.12
CA ALA A 179 -4.69 -7.13 -9.46
C ALA A 179 -3.40 -7.53 -8.75
N ILE A 180 -3.54 -8.18 -7.59
CA ILE A 180 -2.42 -8.68 -6.80
C ILE A 180 -2.52 -10.21 -6.79
N ASP A 181 -1.55 -10.87 -7.42
CA ASP A 181 -1.38 -12.32 -7.36
C ASP A 181 -0.34 -12.63 -6.27
N TYR A 182 -0.81 -12.91 -5.06
CA TYR A 182 0.06 -13.22 -3.92
C TYR A 182 0.78 -14.56 -4.04
N ASP A 183 0.21 -15.51 -4.78
CA ASP A 183 0.81 -16.84 -5.00
C ASP A 183 2.01 -16.73 -5.95
N LYS A 184 1.87 -15.93 -7.01
CA LYS A 184 2.94 -15.72 -8.00
C LYS A 184 3.84 -14.53 -7.69
N GLY A 185 3.51 -13.72 -6.68
CA GLY A 185 4.24 -12.49 -6.37
C GLY A 185 4.19 -11.48 -7.52
N LEU A 186 2.98 -11.22 -8.06
CA LEU A 186 2.79 -10.28 -9.16
C LEU A 186 1.79 -9.17 -8.80
N LEU A 187 2.14 -7.94 -9.19
CA LEU A 187 1.20 -6.84 -9.37
C LEU A 187 0.90 -6.73 -10.87
N VAL A 188 -0.37 -6.83 -11.24
CA VAL A 188 -0.86 -6.66 -12.61
C VAL A 188 -1.54 -5.31 -12.71
N LEU A 189 -1.18 -4.53 -13.73
CA LEU A 189 -1.69 -3.19 -14.00
C LEU A 189 -2.30 -3.19 -15.39
N ASP A 190 -3.57 -2.81 -15.53
CA ASP A 190 -4.15 -2.49 -16.83
C ASP A 190 -3.44 -1.27 -17.45
N PRO A 191 -3.69 -0.93 -18.72
CA PRO A 191 -3.23 0.35 -19.26
C PRO A 191 -3.72 1.55 -18.41
N PRO A 192 -2.93 2.64 -18.31
CA PRO A 192 -3.36 3.85 -17.63
C PRO A 192 -4.65 4.42 -18.24
N VAL A 193 -5.57 4.87 -17.39
CA VAL A 193 -6.75 5.66 -17.79
C VAL A 193 -6.37 7.15 -17.85
N LYS A 194 -6.95 7.86 -18.83
CA LYS A 194 -6.74 9.30 -19.03
C LYS A 194 -7.45 10.13 -17.97
#